data_AF-A0A9X3LCY5-F1
#
_entry.id   AF-A0A9X3LCY5-F1
#
_cell.length_a   1.000
_cell.length_b   1.000
_cell.length_c   1.000
_cell.angle_alpha   90.00
_cell.angle_beta   90.00
_cell.angle_gamma   90.00
#
_symmetry.space_group_name_H-M   'P 1'
#
loop_
_entity.id
_entity.type
_entity.pdbx_description
1 polymer ?
#
loop_
_entity_poly.entity_id
_entity_poly.type
_entity_poly.pdbx_seq_one_letter_code
_entity_poly.pdbx_strand_id
1 'polypeptide(L)'
;MRKIVMIICICIVFLLCGCTINQQANTTIETSQTPVEASNKMKVHFLDVGQGDSILVQSPNGKNLLVDGSTKDAGKEVVAYLRSHDVEKLDYVVATHPDADHIGGLISVLNSISIKNFVDSGKVHTSQTYEEMLQLILDKNIPFIVPNIGDTIPLDDDLDITVLNVGEESDDNNEASIVLKITYGEVSYLLMGDADIRIEKEILERSNVKSTVLKAGHHGSDTSSSEEFIQAVKPEVTILSYGKDNSYGHPDAEVKSRVEQFSSQIYGTAVVGNIVVETDGVDYNVLTDGNVEPTEIADTVAEGITISSKDLRGEIVGITNSGGTTVSLKDWQLVSVAGNQTFKFPNISLLAGETIYVTSGPEAKEGSGYLKWTNGQMWRNDGDAATLLNSKGEVVSEFE
;
A
#
# COMPACT_ATOMS: atom_id res chain seq x y z
N MET A 1 91.48 11.34 37.08
CA MET A 1 92.35 10.14 37.05
C MET A 1 91.45 8.92 37.08
N ARG A 2 91.25 8.29 35.91
CA ARG A 2 91.77 6.96 35.55
C ARG A 2 91.11 5.78 36.30
N LYS A 3 90.26 5.07 35.53
CA LYS A 3 90.10 3.60 35.42
C LYS A 3 89.38 2.93 36.60
N ILE A 4 88.46 1.99 36.40
CA ILE A 4 88.67 0.57 36.00
C ILE A 4 87.22 0.01 35.79
N VAL A 5 86.80 -0.47 34.59
CA VAL A 5 86.81 -1.90 34.11
C VAL A 5 85.71 -2.72 34.84
N MET A 6 84.89 -3.64 34.28
CA MET A 6 84.69 -4.27 32.96
C MET A 6 83.75 -5.50 33.18
N ILE A 7 82.99 -5.92 32.15
CA ILE A 7 82.46 -7.29 31.88
C ILE A 7 81.30 -7.84 32.75
N ILE A 8 80.08 -8.01 32.22
CA ILE A 8 79.52 -9.09 31.35
C ILE A 8 79.51 -10.47 32.04
N CYS A 9 78.31 -11.07 32.25
CA CYS A 9 77.93 -12.43 31.83
C CYS A 9 76.76 -13.05 32.63
N ILE A 10 75.73 -13.47 31.90
CA ILE A 10 75.16 -14.84 31.90
C ILE A 10 74.26 -15.27 33.08
N CYS A 11 72.96 -15.31 32.73
CA CYS A 11 72.06 -16.47 32.76
C CYS A 11 71.62 -17.14 34.08
N ILE A 12 70.35 -17.58 33.98
CA ILE A 12 69.78 -18.82 34.53
C ILE A 12 69.08 -18.71 35.90
N VAL A 13 67.75 -18.70 35.78
CA VAL A 13 66.77 -19.54 36.51
C VAL A 13 66.49 -19.17 37.95
N PHE A 14 65.27 -18.66 38.18
CA PHE A 14 64.34 -19.34 39.07
C PHE A 14 62.91 -19.27 38.50
N LEU A 15 62.40 -20.44 38.10
CA LEU A 15 60.98 -20.73 38.05
C LEU A 15 60.41 -20.57 39.46
N LEU A 16 59.32 -19.83 39.62
CA LEU A 16 58.23 -20.25 40.50
C LEU A 16 56.90 -19.93 39.82
N CYS A 17 56.14 -20.99 39.65
CA CYS A 17 54.80 -21.05 39.09
C CYS A 17 53.83 -20.15 39.85
N GLY A 18 53.04 -19.40 39.09
CA GLY A 18 51.85 -18.71 39.59
C GLY A 18 50.82 -18.65 38.48
N CYS A 19 50.14 -19.76 38.22
CA CYS A 19 48.91 -19.75 37.44
C CYS A 19 47.90 -18.86 38.16
N THR A 20 47.52 -17.73 37.56
CA THR A 20 46.27 -17.05 37.89
C THR A 20 45.57 -16.63 36.61
N ILE A 21 44.25 -16.79 36.68
CA ILE A 21 43.32 -16.95 35.58
C ILE A 21 43.12 -15.64 34.84
N ASN A 22 43.07 -15.78 33.51
CA ASN A 22 42.76 -14.75 32.55
C ASN A 22 41.31 -14.26 32.75
N GLN A 23 41.13 -13.02 33.19
CA GLN A 23 39.86 -12.32 33.10
C GLN A 23 40.13 -10.96 32.46
N GLN A 24 39.98 -10.93 31.14
CA GLN A 24 40.09 -9.72 30.34
C GLN A 24 38.93 -8.80 30.73
N ALA A 25 39.24 -7.73 31.44
CA ALA A 25 38.29 -6.66 31.70
C ALA A 25 37.97 -5.96 30.36
N ASN A 26 36.69 -5.94 30.00
CA ASN A 26 36.17 -5.12 28.92
C ASN A 26 36.34 -3.65 29.30
N THR A 27 37.33 -2.99 28.69
CA THR A 27 37.42 -1.53 28.68
C THR A 27 36.66 -1.03 27.47
N THR A 28 35.35 -0.87 27.59
CA THR A 28 34.60 -0.04 26.65
C THR A 28 34.56 1.36 27.21
N ILE A 29 35.16 2.29 26.47
CA ILE A 29 35.26 3.70 26.81
C ILE A 29 33.85 4.30 26.81
N GLU A 30 33.42 4.87 27.95
CA GLU A 30 32.32 5.83 27.95
C GLU A 30 32.79 7.14 27.32
N THR A 31 32.37 7.39 26.08
CA THR A 31 32.32 8.74 25.53
C THR A 31 30.93 9.31 25.75
N SER A 32 30.80 10.15 26.78
CA SER A 32 29.71 11.12 26.85
C SER A 32 29.99 12.26 25.86
N GLN A 33 29.29 12.25 24.72
CA GLN A 33 29.09 13.42 23.87
C GLN A 33 27.65 13.41 23.31
N THR A 34 27.05 14.59 23.33
CA THR A 34 25.66 15.00 23.07
C THR A 34 25.07 14.44 21.77
N PRO A 35 23.79 14.02 21.74
CA PRO A 35 23.15 13.54 20.51
C PRO A 35 22.89 14.71 19.56
N VAL A 36 23.50 14.69 18.38
CA VAL A 36 23.01 15.38 17.18
C VAL A 36 23.32 14.48 15.99
N GLU A 37 22.36 13.65 15.59
CA GLU A 37 22.20 13.28 14.19
C GLU A 37 20.78 13.70 13.82
N ALA A 38 20.66 14.77 13.03
CA ALA A 38 19.55 14.83 12.10
C ALA A 38 19.69 13.56 11.26
N SER A 39 18.78 12.62 11.47
CA SER A 39 18.73 11.37 10.73
C SER A 39 18.67 11.74 9.25
N ASN A 40 19.73 11.45 8.47
CA ASN A 40 19.78 11.55 7.01
C ASN A 40 18.81 10.54 6.36
N LYS A 41 17.59 10.43 6.88
CA LYS A 41 16.59 9.49 6.41
C LYS A 41 15.36 10.26 6.02
N MET A 42 14.81 9.88 4.88
CA MET A 42 13.49 10.28 4.46
C MET A 42 12.48 9.33 5.08
N LYS A 43 11.35 9.86 5.55
CA LYS A 43 10.19 9.07 6.01
C LYS A 43 8.97 9.43 5.19
N VAL A 44 8.25 8.41 4.71
CA VAL A 44 6.95 8.57 4.08
C VAL A 44 5.92 7.81 4.91
N HIS A 45 4.99 8.56 5.48
CA HIS A 45 3.94 8.07 6.35
C HIS A 45 2.64 8.03 5.55
N PHE A 46 2.03 6.85 5.44
CA PHE A 46 0.70 6.64 4.89
C PHE A 46 -0.24 6.45 6.07
N LEU A 47 -1.10 7.44 6.33
CA LEU A 47 -1.92 7.45 7.54
C LEU A 47 -3.16 6.56 7.36
N ASP A 48 -3.54 5.85 8.42
CA ASP A 48 -4.87 5.22 8.52
C ASP A 48 -5.89 6.27 8.99
N VAL A 49 -6.58 6.86 8.02
CA VAL A 49 -7.53 7.97 8.19
C VAL A 49 -8.95 7.55 7.79
N GLY A 50 -9.20 6.25 7.69
CA GLY A 50 -10.43 5.71 7.10
C GLY A 50 -10.42 5.86 5.58
N GLN A 51 -11.42 6.54 5.01
CA GLN A 51 -11.49 6.75 3.56
C GLN A 51 -10.54 7.85 3.09
N GLY A 52 -9.95 7.64 1.91
CA GLY A 52 -9.13 8.63 1.25
C GLY A 52 -7.65 8.57 1.63
N ASP A 53 -6.92 9.60 1.20
CA ASP A 53 -5.46 9.68 1.36
C ASP A 53 -5.03 10.78 2.32
N SER A 54 -3.99 10.49 3.11
CA SER A 54 -3.20 11.50 3.81
C SER A 54 -1.78 10.96 3.97
N ILE A 55 -0.81 11.60 3.30
CA ILE A 55 0.56 11.11 3.21
C ILE A 55 1.53 12.20 3.66
N LEU A 56 2.26 11.96 4.75
CA LEU A 56 3.31 12.88 5.22
C LEU A 56 4.68 12.42 4.70
N VAL A 57 5.38 13.31 4.01
CA VAL A 57 6.78 13.14 3.61
C VAL A 57 7.65 14.04 4.50
N GLN A 58 8.54 13.43 5.28
CA GLN A 58 9.57 14.11 6.04
C GLN A 58 10.92 13.92 5.34
N SER A 59 11.53 15.01 4.90
CA SER A 59 12.82 14.98 4.21
C SER A 59 13.98 14.73 5.17
N PRO A 60 15.16 14.31 4.65
CA PRO A 60 16.37 14.16 5.46
C PRO A 60 16.76 15.42 6.24
N ASN A 61 16.54 16.61 5.67
CA ASN A 61 16.84 17.90 6.34
C ASN A 61 15.64 18.48 7.13
N GLY A 62 14.63 17.66 7.46
CA GLY A 62 13.53 18.01 8.35
C GLY A 62 12.46 18.92 7.72
N LYS A 63 12.32 18.89 6.39
CA LYS A 63 11.27 19.57 5.65
C LYS A 63 10.06 18.66 5.53
N ASN A 64 8.86 19.24 5.58
CA ASN A 64 7.63 18.46 5.58
C ASN A 64 6.76 18.81 4.37
N LEU A 65 6.34 17.79 3.64
CA LEU A 65 5.31 17.83 2.61
C LEU A 65 4.12 16.97 3.07
N LEU A 66 2.91 17.50 3.00
CA LEU A 66 1.70 16.71 3.15
C LEU A 66 1.02 16.56 1.79
N VAL A 67 0.68 15.35 1.39
CA VAL A 67 -0.13 15.05 0.20
C VAL A 67 -1.48 14.56 0.68
N ASP A 68 -2.53 15.31 0.34
CA ASP A 68 -3.91 15.14 0.78
C ASP A 68 -4.10 15.14 2.30
N GLY A 69 -5.36 15.14 2.75
CA GLY A 69 -5.74 15.25 4.14
C GLY A 69 -6.97 14.42 4.51
N SER A 70 -7.38 13.47 3.66
CA SER A 70 -8.56 12.64 3.85
C SER A 70 -9.87 13.44 3.91
N THR A 71 -10.93 12.84 4.45
CA THR A 71 -12.23 13.44 4.72
C THR A 71 -12.16 14.55 5.77
N LYS A 72 -13.19 15.40 5.80
CA LYS A 72 -13.31 16.48 6.80
C LYS A 72 -13.29 15.97 8.24
N ASP A 73 -13.85 14.80 8.50
CA ASP A 73 -13.92 14.19 9.83
C ASP A 73 -12.55 13.69 10.31
N ALA A 74 -11.71 13.20 9.39
CA ALA A 74 -10.34 12.76 9.68
C ALA A 74 -9.37 13.91 9.94
N GLY A 75 -9.70 15.15 9.55
CA GLY A 75 -8.75 16.27 9.60
C GLY A 75 -8.14 16.57 10.99
N LYS A 76 -8.88 16.33 12.08
CA LYS A 76 -8.33 16.48 13.45
C LYS A 76 -7.30 15.42 13.80
N GLU A 77 -7.51 14.20 13.31
CA GLU A 77 -6.59 13.08 13.49
C GLU A 77 -5.31 13.32 12.68
N VAL A 78 -5.43 13.78 11.43
CA VAL A 78 -4.28 14.22 10.62
C VAL A 78 -3.46 15.28 11.38
N VAL A 79 -4.11 16.33 11.89
CA VAL A 79 -3.41 17.37 12.69
C VAL A 79 -2.75 16.81 13.95
N ALA A 80 -3.40 15.87 14.63
CA ALA A 80 -2.83 15.23 15.82
C ALA A 80 -1.59 14.39 15.46
N TYR A 81 -1.65 13.62 14.38
CA TYR A 81 -0.55 12.82 13.86
C TYR A 81 0.64 13.68 13.44
N LEU A 82 0.39 14.76 12.68
CA LEU A 82 1.42 15.72 12.31
C LEU A 82 2.15 16.27 13.54
N ARG A 83 1.40 16.67 14.58
CA ARG A 83 2.00 17.18 15.82
C ARG A 83 2.75 16.13 16.62
N SER A 84 2.29 14.88 16.63
CA SER A 84 3.01 13.79 17.32
C SER A 84 4.30 13.40 16.62
N HIS A 85 4.50 13.84 15.37
CA HIS A 85 5.72 13.65 14.57
C HIS A 85 6.51 14.96 14.39
N ASP A 86 6.35 15.89 15.34
CA ASP A 86 7.07 17.17 15.43
C ASP A 86 6.89 18.08 14.20
N VAL A 87 5.78 17.93 13.46
CA VAL A 87 5.44 18.79 12.32
C VAL A 87 4.72 20.04 12.81
N GLU A 88 5.50 21.08 13.11
CA GLU A 88 4.95 22.41 13.45
C GLU A 88 4.60 23.25 12.21
N LYS A 89 5.20 22.93 11.05
CA LYS A 89 4.98 23.58 9.77
C LYS A 89 5.05 22.58 8.61
N LEU A 90 4.33 22.91 7.54
CA LEU A 90 4.40 22.23 6.26
C LEU A 90 5.06 23.18 5.25
N ASP A 91 6.19 22.76 4.67
CA ASP A 91 6.86 23.53 3.62
C ASP A 91 6.04 23.46 2.31
N TYR A 92 5.35 22.33 2.08
CA TYR A 92 4.37 22.16 1.02
C TYR A 92 3.14 21.37 1.50
N VAL A 93 1.98 21.71 0.95
CA VAL A 93 0.80 20.85 0.93
C VAL A 93 0.42 20.63 -0.52
N VAL A 94 0.11 19.41 -0.91
CA VAL A 94 -0.39 19.04 -2.24
C VAL A 94 -1.81 18.51 -2.07
N ALA A 95 -2.79 19.13 -2.73
CA ALA A 95 -4.11 18.57 -2.95
C ALA A 95 -4.11 17.90 -4.34
N THR A 96 -4.24 16.58 -4.39
CA THR A 96 -4.10 15.83 -5.64
C THR A 96 -5.26 16.13 -6.58
N HIS A 97 -6.50 16.16 -6.08
CA HIS A 97 -7.71 16.46 -6.83
C HIS A 97 -8.83 16.93 -5.86
N PRO A 98 -9.97 17.49 -6.33
CA PRO A 98 -10.86 18.24 -5.45
C PRO A 98 -11.87 17.40 -4.64
N ASP A 99 -11.76 16.08 -4.65
CA ASP A 99 -12.73 15.22 -3.95
C ASP A 99 -12.56 15.23 -2.44
N ALA A 100 -13.69 15.08 -1.75
CA ALA A 100 -13.80 15.44 -0.33
C ALA A 100 -13.03 14.50 0.60
N ASP A 101 -12.79 13.27 0.19
CA ASP A 101 -11.92 12.29 0.84
C ASP A 101 -10.44 12.51 0.53
N HIS A 102 -10.07 13.55 -0.21
CA HIS A 102 -8.68 13.97 -0.37
C HIS A 102 -8.44 15.33 0.27
N ILE A 103 -9.30 16.32 0.00
CA ILE A 103 -9.09 17.70 0.47
C ILE A 103 -9.83 18.03 1.78
N GLY A 104 -10.73 17.18 2.23
CA GLY A 104 -11.62 17.47 3.36
C GLY A 104 -10.89 17.81 4.64
N GLY A 105 -9.93 16.98 5.05
CA GLY A 105 -9.19 17.20 6.29
C GLY A 105 -8.13 18.30 6.17
N LEU A 106 -7.77 18.73 4.95
CA LEU A 106 -6.88 19.88 4.75
C LEU A 106 -7.46 21.17 5.34
N ILE A 107 -8.80 21.29 5.46
CA ILE A 107 -9.45 22.40 6.18
C ILE A 107 -8.97 22.48 7.63
N SER A 108 -8.86 21.34 8.32
CA SER A 108 -8.35 21.29 9.70
C SER A 108 -6.86 21.60 9.75
N VAL A 109 -6.10 21.12 8.76
CA VAL A 109 -4.65 21.38 8.63
C VAL A 109 -4.37 22.86 8.41
N LEU A 110 -5.02 23.50 7.43
CA LEU A 110 -4.94 24.94 7.13
C LEU A 110 -5.24 25.81 8.37
N ASN A 111 -6.19 25.38 9.20
CA ASN A 111 -6.53 26.09 10.43
C ASN A 111 -5.51 25.90 11.56
N SER A 112 -4.74 24.80 11.56
CA SER A 112 -4.00 24.34 12.74
C SER A 112 -2.48 24.29 12.59
N ILE A 113 -1.98 24.19 11.36
CA ILE A 113 -0.56 24.04 11.01
C ILE A 113 -0.18 25.15 10.02
N SER A 114 1.00 25.74 10.20
CA SER A 114 1.50 26.77 9.28
C SER A 114 1.92 26.14 7.96
N ILE A 115 1.45 26.67 6.83
CA ILE A 115 1.75 26.17 5.48
C ILE A 115 2.47 27.25 4.70
N LYS A 116 3.61 26.89 4.09
CA LYS A 116 4.42 27.81 3.30
C LYS A 116 3.99 27.90 1.84
N ASN A 117 3.62 26.77 1.22
CA ASN A 117 3.14 26.72 -0.15
C ASN A 117 2.01 25.69 -0.26
N PHE A 118 1.00 25.99 -1.05
CA PHE A 118 -0.11 25.09 -1.37
C PHE A 118 -0.10 24.79 -2.87
N VAL A 119 -0.05 23.52 -3.22
CA VAL A 119 -0.05 23.01 -4.58
C VAL A 119 -1.40 22.33 -4.82
N ASP A 120 -2.08 22.70 -5.90
CA ASP A 120 -3.41 22.20 -6.25
C ASP A 120 -3.41 21.79 -7.73
N SER A 121 -4.26 20.84 -8.11
CA SER A 121 -4.34 20.41 -9.51
C SER A 121 -4.86 21.48 -10.47
N GLY A 122 -5.42 22.56 -9.93
CA GLY A 122 -6.09 23.61 -10.70
C GLY A 122 -7.51 23.23 -11.12
N LYS A 123 -7.92 21.96 -10.93
CA LYS A 123 -9.24 21.46 -11.31
C LYS A 123 -10.31 22.15 -10.49
N VAL A 124 -11.04 23.06 -11.13
CA VAL A 124 -12.12 23.81 -10.49
C VAL A 124 -13.24 22.86 -10.08
N HIS A 125 -13.68 23.01 -8.83
CA HIS A 125 -14.83 22.32 -8.29
C HIS A 125 -15.73 23.28 -7.50
N THR A 126 -17.00 22.90 -7.28
CA THR A 126 -18.00 23.77 -6.61
C THR A 126 -18.54 23.15 -5.32
N SER A 127 -17.86 22.12 -4.79
CA SER A 127 -18.19 21.59 -3.48
C SER A 127 -17.90 22.62 -2.40
N GLN A 128 -18.71 22.60 -1.34
CA GLN A 128 -18.46 23.41 -0.16
C GLN A 128 -17.05 23.18 0.43
N THR A 129 -16.57 21.93 0.37
CA THR A 129 -15.22 21.57 0.83
C THR A 129 -14.13 22.30 0.05
N TYR A 130 -14.23 22.33 -1.28
CA TYR A 130 -13.26 23.00 -2.13
C TYR A 130 -13.29 24.52 -1.94
N GLU A 131 -14.50 25.11 -1.89
CA GLU A 131 -14.66 26.55 -1.65
C GLU A 131 -14.12 26.98 -0.27
N GLU A 132 -14.37 26.21 0.78
CA GLU A 132 -13.87 26.47 2.14
C GLU A 132 -12.33 26.40 2.18
N MET A 133 -11.74 25.40 1.51
CA MET A 133 -10.29 25.27 1.38
C MET A 133 -9.66 26.48 0.68
N LEU A 134 -10.19 26.87 -0.48
CA LEU A 134 -9.70 28.04 -1.23
C LEU A 134 -9.83 29.33 -0.41
N GLN A 135 -10.94 29.52 0.30
CA GLN A 135 -11.13 30.70 1.15
C GLN A 135 -10.07 30.76 2.26
N LEU A 136 -9.74 29.63 2.90
CA LEU A 136 -8.70 29.58 3.93
C LEU A 136 -7.31 29.89 3.38
N ILE A 137 -6.99 29.40 2.18
CA ILE A 137 -5.73 29.69 1.48
C ILE A 137 -5.61 31.20 1.22
N LEU A 138 -6.69 31.82 0.70
CA LEU A 138 -6.77 33.25 0.44
C LEU A 138 -6.64 34.09 1.73
N ASP A 139 -7.41 33.77 2.77
CA ASP A 139 -7.43 34.50 4.04
C ASP A 139 -6.06 34.48 4.73
N LYS A 140 -5.33 33.36 4.59
CA LYS A 140 -3.99 33.19 5.17
C LYS A 140 -2.87 33.69 4.26
N ASN A 141 -3.19 34.16 3.04
CA ASN A 141 -2.24 34.57 2.01
C ASN A 141 -1.18 33.50 1.73
N ILE A 142 -1.60 32.24 1.67
CA ILE A 142 -0.71 31.13 1.35
C ILE A 142 -0.47 31.14 -0.17
N PRO A 143 0.79 31.10 -0.64
CA PRO A 143 1.10 30.92 -2.05
C PRO A 143 0.38 29.69 -2.64
N PHE A 144 -0.43 29.92 -3.65
CA PHE A 144 -1.18 28.90 -4.38
C PHE A 144 -0.49 28.61 -5.72
N ILE A 145 -0.19 27.34 -5.98
CA ILE A 145 0.61 26.89 -7.12
C ILE A 145 -0.18 25.83 -7.88
N VAL A 146 -0.37 26.04 -9.18
CA VAL A 146 -0.82 24.99 -10.10
C VAL A 146 0.40 24.54 -10.90
N PRO A 147 0.88 23.30 -10.71
CA PRO A 147 2.07 22.81 -11.40
C PRO A 147 1.74 22.41 -12.84
N ASN A 148 2.78 22.23 -13.65
CA ASN A 148 2.70 21.56 -14.95
C ASN A 148 3.32 20.16 -14.84
N ILE A 149 2.98 19.28 -15.80
CA ILE A 149 3.66 17.99 -15.95
C ILE A 149 5.17 18.23 -16.17
N GLY A 150 5.99 17.57 -15.37
CA GLY A 150 7.45 17.68 -15.38
C GLY A 150 8.01 18.76 -14.44
N ASP A 151 7.17 19.58 -13.82
CA ASP A 151 7.62 20.51 -12.77
C ASP A 151 8.10 19.73 -11.54
N THR A 152 9.02 20.34 -10.79
CA THR A 152 9.54 19.78 -9.54
C THR A 152 9.08 20.56 -8.32
N ILE A 153 8.88 19.86 -7.19
CA ILE A 153 8.61 20.46 -5.88
C ILE A 153 9.94 20.52 -5.11
N PRO A 154 10.55 21.70 -4.93
CA PRO A 154 11.84 21.83 -4.26
C PRO A 154 11.64 21.81 -2.74
N LEU A 155 11.35 20.61 -2.21
CA LEU A 155 11.19 20.37 -0.78
C LEU A 155 12.55 20.37 -0.07
N ASP A 156 13.52 19.67 -0.66
CA ASP A 156 14.85 19.41 -0.11
C ASP A 156 15.85 19.20 -1.28
N ASP A 157 17.10 19.60 -1.11
CA ASP A 157 18.12 19.51 -2.17
C ASP A 157 18.53 18.05 -2.47
N ASP A 158 18.31 17.15 -1.51
CA ASP A 158 18.61 15.71 -1.65
C ASP A 158 17.45 14.92 -2.29
N LEU A 159 16.29 15.55 -2.50
CA LEU A 159 15.09 14.91 -3.03
C LEU A 159 14.76 15.41 -4.44
N ASP A 160 14.44 14.48 -5.34
CA ASP A 160 13.77 14.79 -6.60
C ASP A 160 12.28 14.46 -6.49
N ILE A 161 11.43 15.47 -6.46
CA ILE A 161 9.96 15.33 -6.46
C ILE A 161 9.43 15.89 -7.77
N THR A 162 9.06 15.01 -8.71
CA THR A 162 8.57 15.38 -10.04
C THR A 162 7.06 15.12 -10.16
N VAL A 163 6.35 16.08 -10.74
CA VAL A 163 4.93 15.96 -11.11
C VAL A 163 4.80 15.18 -12.41
N LEU A 164 4.23 13.98 -12.36
CA LEU A 164 4.02 13.13 -13.55
C LEU A 164 2.65 13.35 -14.21
N ASN A 165 1.67 13.86 -13.47
CA ASN A 165 0.35 14.20 -13.96
C ASN A 165 -0.24 15.38 -13.20
N VAL A 166 -1.09 16.14 -13.87
CA VAL A 166 -1.99 17.17 -13.34
C VAL A 166 -3.05 17.41 -14.41
N GLY A 167 -4.29 17.75 -14.04
CA GLY A 167 -5.37 17.89 -15.01
C GLY A 167 -6.40 18.96 -14.68
N GLU A 168 -6.01 20.23 -14.70
CA GLU A 168 -6.90 21.39 -14.51
C GLU A 168 -8.17 21.30 -15.39
N GLU A 169 -8.01 20.91 -16.65
CA GLU A 169 -9.08 20.82 -17.66
C GLU A 169 -9.65 19.39 -17.83
N SER A 170 -9.31 18.47 -16.93
CA SER A 170 -9.85 17.10 -16.97
C SER A 170 -11.37 17.10 -16.80
N ASP A 171 -12.11 16.22 -17.48
CA ASP A 171 -13.56 16.10 -17.29
C ASP A 171 -13.90 15.41 -15.96
N ASP A 172 -13.04 14.50 -15.54
CA ASP A 172 -13.14 13.73 -14.30
C ASP A 172 -12.15 14.24 -13.24
N ASN A 173 -12.55 14.21 -11.96
CA ASN A 173 -11.73 14.69 -10.85
C ASN A 173 -10.53 13.76 -10.60
N ASN A 174 -10.72 12.45 -10.65
CA ASN A 174 -9.67 11.47 -10.40
C ASN A 174 -8.56 11.58 -11.43
N GLU A 175 -8.94 11.80 -12.69
CA GLU A 175 -8.02 12.05 -13.80
C GLU A 175 -7.19 13.35 -13.62
N ALA A 176 -7.67 14.31 -12.81
CA ALA A 176 -6.95 15.52 -12.46
C ALA A 176 -5.86 15.31 -11.38
N SER A 177 -5.79 14.11 -10.78
CA SER A 177 -4.86 13.78 -9.71
C SER A 177 -3.44 14.22 -10.03
N ILE A 178 -2.85 15.01 -9.13
CA ILE A 178 -1.41 15.24 -9.11
C ILE A 178 -0.72 13.93 -8.78
N VAL A 179 -0.08 13.32 -9.78
CA VAL A 179 0.76 12.12 -9.57
C VAL A 179 2.18 12.58 -9.29
N LEU A 180 2.75 12.16 -8.15
CA LEU A 180 4.10 12.53 -7.74
C LEU A 180 5.04 11.33 -7.81
N LYS A 181 6.21 11.53 -8.41
CA LYS A 181 7.35 10.63 -8.23
C LYS A 181 8.36 11.29 -7.31
N ILE A 182 8.70 10.62 -6.22
CA ILE A 182 9.70 11.08 -5.25
C ILE A 182 10.89 10.14 -5.31
N THR A 183 12.10 10.66 -5.44
CA THR A 183 13.34 9.88 -5.45
C THR A 183 14.31 10.41 -4.42
N TYR A 184 14.82 9.50 -3.58
CA TYR A 184 15.93 9.74 -2.66
C TYR A 184 16.98 8.65 -2.87
N GLY A 185 18.13 9.02 -3.44
CA GLY A 185 19.15 8.05 -3.85
C GLY A 185 18.59 7.00 -4.81
N GLU A 186 18.65 5.72 -4.43
CA GLU A 186 18.15 4.57 -5.18
C GLU A 186 16.69 4.20 -4.85
N VAL A 187 16.11 4.77 -3.78
CA VAL A 187 14.74 4.48 -3.34
C VAL A 187 13.78 5.51 -3.92
N SER A 188 12.67 5.03 -4.48
CA SER A 188 11.68 5.89 -5.13
C SER A 188 10.24 5.51 -4.80
N TYR A 189 9.37 6.52 -4.82
CA TYR A 189 7.95 6.44 -4.50
C TYR A 189 7.15 6.94 -5.68
N LEU A 190 6.04 6.28 -5.99
CA LEU A 190 5.02 6.77 -6.91
C LEU A 190 3.70 6.93 -6.18
N LEU A 191 3.24 8.17 -6.04
CA LEU A 191 1.99 8.52 -5.35
C LEU A 191 0.95 8.86 -6.41
N MET A 192 -0.02 7.98 -6.61
CA MET A 192 -0.96 8.07 -7.73
C MET A 192 -2.19 8.96 -7.47
N GLY A 193 -2.47 9.31 -6.22
CA GLY A 193 -3.80 9.84 -5.85
C GLY A 193 -4.87 8.86 -6.36
N ASP A 194 -5.84 9.39 -7.11
CA ASP A 194 -6.92 8.61 -7.69
C ASP A 194 -6.82 8.42 -9.21
N ALA A 195 -5.67 8.73 -9.80
CA ALA A 195 -5.42 8.55 -11.23
C ALA A 195 -5.82 7.14 -11.72
N ASP A 196 -6.58 7.13 -12.81
CA ASP A 196 -7.18 5.92 -13.39
C ASP A 196 -6.30 5.30 -14.48
N ILE A 197 -6.77 4.19 -15.08
CA ILE A 197 -6.06 3.48 -16.15
C ILE A 197 -5.78 4.37 -17.38
N ARG A 198 -6.61 5.38 -17.65
CA ARG A 198 -6.34 6.34 -18.74
C ARG A 198 -5.08 7.14 -18.41
N ILE A 199 -5.02 7.73 -17.22
CA ILE A 199 -3.86 8.50 -16.78
C ILE A 199 -2.61 7.62 -16.68
N GLU A 200 -2.73 6.40 -16.18
CA GLU A 200 -1.62 5.43 -16.13
C GLU A 200 -0.97 5.26 -17.50
N LYS A 201 -1.78 5.02 -18.53
CA LYS A 201 -1.31 4.86 -19.90
C LYS A 201 -0.58 6.11 -20.40
N GLU A 202 -1.14 7.29 -20.16
CA GLU A 202 -0.51 8.53 -20.61
C GLU A 202 0.80 8.82 -19.88
N ILE A 203 0.93 8.44 -18.60
CA ILE A 203 2.19 8.54 -17.85
C ILE A 203 3.22 7.57 -18.43
N LEU A 204 2.84 6.33 -18.73
CA LEU A 204 3.74 5.33 -19.33
C LEU A 204 4.35 5.80 -20.66
N GLU A 205 3.59 6.56 -21.45
CA GLU A 205 4.05 7.11 -22.72
C GLU A 205 5.14 8.18 -22.57
N ARG A 206 5.17 8.89 -21.43
CA ARG A 206 6.01 10.08 -21.23
C ARG A 206 7.05 9.98 -20.11
N SER A 207 6.98 8.98 -19.24
CA SER A 207 7.76 8.95 -18.00
C SER A 207 8.19 7.55 -17.58
N ASN A 208 9.35 7.47 -16.91
CA ASN A 208 9.78 6.25 -16.26
C ASN A 208 9.07 6.10 -14.91
N VAL A 209 8.10 5.20 -14.83
CA VAL A 209 7.29 4.95 -13.64
C VAL A 209 7.90 3.96 -12.66
N LYS A 210 9.07 3.36 -12.98
CA LYS A 210 9.73 2.41 -12.08
C LYS A 210 9.95 3.05 -10.71
N SER A 211 9.40 2.45 -9.66
CA SER A 211 9.47 2.95 -8.30
C SER A 211 9.56 1.80 -7.29
N THR A 212 10.28 2.00 -6.19
CA THR A 212 10.41 1.03 -5.10
C THR A 212 9.09 0.84 -4.36
N VAL A 213 8.40 1.96 -4.08
CA VAL A 213 7.12 1.99 -3.37
C VAL A 213 6.06 2.60 -4.28
N LEU A 214 4.90 1.96 -4.35
CA LEU A 214 3.72 2.47 -5.06
C LEU A 214 2.60 2.72 -4.05
N LYS A 215 2.03 3.92 -4.00
CA LYS A 215 0.66 4.11 -3.52
C LYS A 215 -0.25 3.87 -4.73
N ALA A 216 -1.02 2.78 -4.70
CA ALA A 216 -1.94 2.41 -5.77
C ALA A 216 -3.00 3.50 -6.02
N GLY A 217 -3.39 3.68 -7.27
CA GLY A 217 -4.41 4.66 -7.63
C GLY A 217 -5.77 4.33 -7.00
N HIS A 218 -6.53 5.35 -6.63
CA HIS A 218 -7.96 5.26 -6.32
C HIS A 218 -8.28 4.19 -5.27
N HIS A 219 -7.49 4.21 -4.19
CA HIS A 219 -7.65 3.30 -3.04
C HIS A 219 -7.58 1.80 -3.37
N GLY A 220 -7.12 1.45 -4.59
CA GLY A 220 -7.16 0.09 -5.13
C GLY A 220 -8.45 -0.28 -5.88
N SER A 221 -9.21 0.67 -6.41
CA SER A 221 -10.37 0.43 -7.27
C SER A 221 -9.98 -0.26 -8.59
N ASP A 222 -10.89 -1.05 -9.15
CA ASP A 222 -10.77 -1.69 -10.47
C ASP A 222 -10.60 -0.71 -11.66
N THR A 223 -10.86 0.58 -11.44
CA THR A 223 -10.63 1.66 -12.42
C THR A 223 -9.16 2.08 -12.51
N SER A 224 -8.29 1.55 -11.65
CA SER A 224 -6.86 1.87 -11.59
C SER A 224 -6.00 0.59 -11.58
N SER A 225 -4.70 0.81 -11.47
CA SER A 225 -3.68 -0.20 -11.26
C SER A 225 -3.66 -1.25 -12.36
N SER A 226 -3.74 -0.86 -13.65
CA SER A 226 -3.72 -1.80 -14.78
C SER A 226 -2.49 -2.72 -14.77
N GLU A 227 -2.61 -3.91 -15.38
CA GLU A 227 -1.51 -4.89 -15.37
C GLU A 227 -0.25 -4.35 -16.04
N GLU A 228 -0.41 -3.66 -17.17
CA GLU A 228 0.69 -3.00 -17.89
C GLU A 228 1.39 -1.96 -17.00
N PHE A 229 0.61 -1.15 -16.28
CA PHE A 229 1.14 -0.13 -15.39
C PHE A 229 1.90 -0.73 -14.21
N ILE A 230 1.30 -1.65 -13.48
CA ILE A 230 1.93 -2.29 -12.33
C ILE A 230 3.21 -3.05 -12.74
N GLN A 231 3.19 -3.70 -13.91
CA GLN A 231 4.38 -4.35 -14.47
C GLN A 231 5.50 -3.35 -14.78
N ALA A 232 5.18 -2.16 -15.28
CA ALA A 232 6.15 -1.11 -15.57
C ALA A 232 6.69 -0.43 -14.31
N VAL A 233 5.84 -0.21 -13.30
CA VAL A 233 6.25 0.33 -11.99
C VAL A 233 7.19 -0.66 -11.29
N LYS A 234 6.87 -1.96 -11.35
CA LYS A 234 7.59 -3.06 -10.69
C LYS A 234 7.92 -2.73 -9.22
N PRO A 235 6.91 -2.44 -8.39
CA PRO A 235 7.12 -2.04 -7.01
C PRO A 235 7.63 -3.20 -6.17
N GLU A 236 8.46 -2.91 -5.17
CA GLU A 236 8.76 -3.88 -4.12
C GLU A 236 7.68 -3.82 -3.03
N VAL A 237 7.16 -2.63 -2.75
CA VAL A 237 6.09 -2.39 -1.78
C VAL A 237 4.94 -1.67 -2.46
N THR A 238 3.72 -2.16 -2.29
CA THR A 238 2.50 -1.44 -2.69
C THR A 238 1.67 -1.09 -1.45
N ILE A 239 1.23 0.17 -1.36
CA ILE A 239 0.37 0.69 -0.30
C ILE A 239 -1.03 0.92 -0.87
N LEU A 240 -2.02 0.38 -0.18
CA LEU A 240 -3.45 0.57 -0.43
C LEU A 240 -4.03 1.36 0.74
N SER A 241 -4.40 2.61 0.48
CA SER A 241 -5.05 3.48 1.46
C SER A 241 -6.56 3.33 1.32
N TYR A 242 -7.22 2.80 2.35
CA TYR A 242 -8.67 2.62 2.38
C TYR A 242 -9.13 2.41 3.82
N GLY A 243 -10.42 2.63 4.09
CA GLY A 243 -10.99 2.38 5.40
C GLY A 243 -11.55 0.97 5.54
N LYS A 244 -11.43 0.37 6.73
CA LYS A 244 -11.87 -1.00 7.04
C LYS A 244 -13.32 -1.31 6.66
N ASP A 245 -14.21 -0.34 6.84
CA ASP A 245 -15.65 -0.46 6.56
C ASP A 245 -16.06 0.43 5.36
N ASN A 246 -15.19 0.57 4.35
CA ASN A 246 -15.53 1.35 3.16
C ASN A 246 -16.70 0.73 2.40
N SER A 247 -17.67 1.54 2.01
CA SER A 247 -18.84 1.10 1.24
C SER A 247 -18.56 0.85 -0.24
N TYR A 248 -17.36 1.19 -0.70
CA TYR A 248 -16.96 1.12 -2.11
C TYR A 248 -16.45 -0.26 -2.51
N GLY A 249 -16.12 -1.12 -1.54
CA GLY A 249 -15.57 -2.45 -1.78
C GLY A 249 -14.09 -2.42 -2.15
N HIS A 250 -13.37 -1.36 -1.77
CA HIS A 250 -11.94 -1.21 -2.01
C HIS A 250 -11.11 -1.87 -0.90
N PRO A 251 -9.91 -2.40 -1.20
CA PRO A 251 -9.36 -2.56 -2.54
C PRO A 251 -10.14 -3.65 -3.30
N ASP A 252 -10.29 -3.47 -4.61
CA ASP A 252 -10.91 -4.48 -5.46
C ASP A 252 -10.05 -5.76 -5.48
N ALA A 253 -10.72 -6.92 -5.50
CA ALA A 253 -10.06 -8.21 -5.41
C ALA A 253 -9.18 -8.51 -6.64
N GLU A 254 -9.56 -8.05 -7.83
CA GLU A 254 -8.76 -8.20 -9.04
C GLU A 254 -7.51 -7.32 -8.99
N VAL A 255 -7.64 -6.09 -8.48
CA VAL A 255 -6.50 -5.20 -8.26
C VAL A 255 -5.54 -5.79 -7.24
N LYS A 256 -6.03 -6.29 -6.10
CA LYS A 256 -5.20 -7.01 -5.12
C LYS A 256 -4.44 -8.15 -5.79
N SER A 257 -5.14 -9.05 -6.49
CA SER A 257 -4.52 -10.20 -7.17
C SER A 257 -3.45 -9.78 -8.18
N ARG A 258 -3.70 -8.69 -8.93
CA ARG A 258 -2.75 -8.17 -9.90
C ARG A 258 -1.51 -7.58 -9.21
N VAL A 259 -1.70 -6.79 -8.15
CA VAL A 259 -0.59 -6.21 -7.38
C VAL A 259 0.27 -7.31 -6.73
N GLU A 260 -0.33 -8.40 -6.23
CA GLU A 260 0.38 -9.56 -5.66
C GLU A 260 1.27 -10.29 -6.67
N GLN A 261 0.97 -10.22 -7.97
CA GLN A 261 1.78 -10.86 -9.00
C GLN A 261 3.11 -10.13 -9.26
N PHE A 262 3.17 -8.82 -8.99
CA PHE A 262 4.31 -7.98 -9.35
C PHE A 262 4.99 -7.30 -8.15
N SER A 263 4.31 -7.22 -7.00
CA SER A 263 4.82 -6.62 -5.76
C SER A 263 5.39 -7.68 -4.82
N SER A 264 6.47 -7.34 -4.11
CA SER A 264 7.01 -8.23 -3.07
C SER A 264 6.19 -8.18 -1.78
N GLN A 265 5.63 -7.03 -1.45
CA GLN A 265 4.87 -6.78 -0.22
C GLN A 265 3.70 -5.83 -0.51
N ILE A 266 2.58 -5.99 0.21
CA ILE A 266 1.41 -5.12 0.06
C ILE A 266 0.84 -4.78 1.42
N TYR A 267 0.66 -3.49 1.69
CA TYR A 267 0.12 -3.02 2.96
C TYR A 267 -1.18 -2.26 2.74
N GLY A 268 -2.20 -2.59 3.53
CA GLY A 268 -3.46 -1.87 3.57
C GLY A 268 -3.58 -1.07 4.86
N THR A 269 -3.86 0.22 4.81
CA THR A 269 -3.99 1.06 6.02
C THR A 269 -5.07 0.52 6.97
N ALA A 270 -6.20 0.05 6.43
CA ALA A 270 -7.26 -0.60 7.21
C ALA A 270 -6.84 -1.86 7.98
N VAL A 271 -5.74 -2.51 7.57
CA VAL A 271 -5.27 -3.78 8.11
C VAL A 271 -4.18 -3.55 9.16
N VAL A 272 -3.21 -2.69 8.84
CA VAL A 272 -1.99 -2.50 9.63
C VAL A 272 -1.89 -1.13 10.31
N GLY A 273 -2.91 -0.29 10.18
CA GLY A 273 -2.88 1.08 10.68
C GLY A 273 -1.96 1.97 9.86
N ASN A 274 -1.31 2.94 10.52
CA ASN A 274 -0.36 3.82 9.84
C ASN A 274 0.85 3.01 9.36
N ILE A 275 1.34 3.34 8.17
CA ILE A 275 2.50 2.69 7.55
C ILE A 275 3.58 3.76 7.36
N VAL A 276 4.81 3.48 7.81
CA VAL A 276 5.95 4.37 7.62
C VAL A 276 7.03 3.64 6.84
N VAL A 277 7.38 4.16 5.67
CA VAL A 277 8.56 3.72 4.93
C VAL A 277 9.69 4.68 5.24
N GLU A 278 10.71 4.19 5.96
CA GLU A 278 11.91 4.95 6.30
C GLU A 278 13.07 4.48 5.41
N THR A 279 13.82 5.40 4.82
CA THR A 279 14.94 5.10 3.93
C THR A 279 16.11 6.06 4.12
N ASP A 280 17.34 5.55 3.99
CA ASP A 280 18.58 6.35 3.93
C ASP A 280 19.01 6.67 2.48
N GLY A 281 18.15 6.38 1.51
CA GLY A 281 18.40 6.57 0.09
C GLY A 281 19.09 5.39 -0.59
N VAL A 282 19.42 4.32 0.11
CA VAL A 282 19.89 3.06 -0.49
C VAL A 282 19.00 1.91 -0.04
N ASP A 283 18.86 1.75 1.27
CA ASP A 283 18.01 0.74 1.90
C ASP A 283 16.72 1.38 2.43
N TYR A 284 15.68 0.56 2.62
CA TYR A 284 14.43 1.00 3.24
C TYR A 284 13.88 -0.02 4.23
N ASN A 285 13.10 0.46 5.20
CA ASN A 285 12.36 -0.36 6.15
C ASN A 285 10.90 0.09 6.18
N VAL A 286 9.98 -0.85 6.31
CA VAL A 286 8.55 -0.58 6.49
C VAL A 286 8.18 -0.84 7.95
N LEU A 287 7.57 0.14 8.60
CA LEU A 287 7.06 0.08 9.96
C LEU A 287 5.55 0.23 9.93
N THR A 288 4.83 -0.51 10.77
CA THR A 288 3.37 -0.44 10.86
C THR A 288 2.92 -0.42 12.32
N ASP A 289 1.74 0.15 12.59
CA ASP A 289 1.15 0.15 13.93
C ASP A 289 0.54 -1.22 14.30
N GLY A 290 0.17 -2.03 13.30
CA GLY A 290 -0.38 -3.37 13.44
C GLY A 290 0.69 -4.46 13.63
N ASN A 291 0.33 -5.54 14.33
CA ASN A 291 1.19 -6.73 14.49
C ASN A 291 1.00 -7.77 13.37
N VAL A 292 0.50 -7.36 12.21
CA VAL A 292 0.13 -8.26 11.10
C VAL A 292 1.25 -8.23 10.07
N GLU A 293 1.62 -9.41 9.54
CA GLU A 293 2.71 -9.51 8.57
C GLU A 293 2.35 -8.83 7.22
N PRO A 294 3.33 -8.24 6.52
CA PRO A 294 3.18 -7.46 5.25
C PRO A 294 2.47 -8.13 4.07
N THR A 295 2.16 -9.42 4.17
CA THR A 295 1.54 -10.22 3.11
C THR A 295 0.18 -10.76 3.53
N GLU A 296 -0.21 -10.53 4.79
CA GLU A 296 -1.58 -10.61 5.23
C GLU A 296 -2.21 -9.22 5.07
N ILE A 297 -2.34 -8.72 3.83
CA ILE A 297 -3.54 -7.91 3.58
C ILE A 297 -4.64 -8.90 3.80
N ALA A 298 -5.34 -8.77 4.93
CA ALA A 298 -6.40 -9.66 5.35
C ALA A 298 -7.00 -10.25 4.09
N ASP A 299 -6.61 -11.49 3.79
CA ASP A 299 -7.52 -12.34 3.05
C ASP A 299 -8.75 -12.12 3.91
N THR A 300 -9.75 -11.40 3.38
CA THR A 300 -11.11 -11.70 3.79
C THR A 300 -11.15 -13.18 3.55
N VAL A 301 -10.86 -13.90 4.63
CA VAL A 301 -11.00 -15.32 4.73
C VAL A 301 -12.33 -15.52 4.06
N ALA A 302 -12.41 -16.47 3.15
CA ALA A 302 -13.65 -16.80 2.48
C ALA A 302 -14.70 -17.37 3.47
N GLU A 303 -14.79 -16.80 4.68
CA GLU A 303 -15.88 -16.90 5.61
C GLU A 303 -17.16 -16.60 4.85
N GLY A 304 -17.93 -17.66 4.65
CA GLY A 304 -19.23 -17.61 4.01
C GLY A 304 -19.26 -18.10 2.57
N ILE A 305 -18.14 -18.40 1.90
CA ILE A 305 -18.20 -19.10 0.61
C ILE A 305 -18.51 -20.56 0.86
N THR A 306 -19.65 -21.01 0.35
CA THR A 306 -20.12 -22.39 0.57
C THR A 306 -20.72 -22.96 -0.70
N ILE A 307 -20.70 -24.29 -0.81
CA ILE A 307 -21.59 -24.99 -1.72
C ILE A 307 -22.98 -24.96 -1.07
N SER A 308 -23.90 -24.17 -1.63
CA SER A 308 -25.24 -23.95 -1.06
C SER A 308 -26.29 -24.93 -1.57
N SER A 309 -26.06 -25.54 -2.73
CA SER A 309 -26.98 -26.52 -3.33
C SER A 309 -26.27 -27.46 -4.30
N LYS A 310 -26.76 -28.70 -4.40
CA LYS A 310 -26.30 -29.69 -5.39
C LYS A 310 -27.50 -30.48 -5.92
N ASP A 311 -27.68 -30.48 -7.23
CA ASP A 311 -28.64 -31.32 -7.95
C ASP A 311 -27.88 -32.26 -8.89
N LEU A 312 -27.73 -33.51 -8.46
CA LEU A 312 -26.99 -34.53 -9.21
C LEU A 312 -27.68 -34.88 -10.54
N ARG A 313 -29.02 -34.81 -10.60
CA ARG A 313 -29.78 -35.16 -11.82
C ARG A 313 -29.85 -34.01 -12.79
N GLY A 314 -30.02 -32.80 -12.27
CA GLY A 314 -29.97 -31.56 -13.03
C GLY A 314 -28.55 -31.15 -13.42
N GLU A 315 -27.53 -31.77 -12.82
CA GLU A 315 -26.11 -31.49 -13.02
C GLU A 315 -25.73 -30.04 -12.63
N ILE A 316 -26.24 -29.56 -11.48
CA ILE A 316 -26.07 -28.17 -11.03
C ILE A 316 -25.50 -28.13 -9.61
N VAL A 317 -24.47 -27.31 -9.40
CA VAL A 317 -23.94 -26.95 -8.08
C VAL A 317 -24.00 -25.45 -7.88
N GLY A 318 -24.59 -25.01 -6.77
CA GLY A 318 -24.66 -23.60 -6.37
C GLY A 318 -23.54 -23.26 -5.40
N ILE A 319 -22.82 -22.18 -5.66
CA ILE A 319 -21.82 -21.60 -4.76
C ILE A 319 -22.36 -20.24 -4.30
N THR A 320 -22.50 -20.05 -2.99
CA THR A 320 -23.01 -18.80 -2.41
C THR A 320 -21.95 -18.13 -1.57
N ASN A 321 -21.88 -16.82 -1.70
CA ASN A 321 -21.14 -15.97 -0.78
C ASN A 321 -22.09 -15.47 0.32
N SER A 322 -22.05 -16.11 1.49
CA SER A 322 -22.79 -15.68 2.68
C SER A 322 -21.99 -14.70 3.56
N GLY A 323 -20.77 -14.35 3.12
CA GLY A 323 -19.88 -13.42 3.79
C GLY A 323 -20.31 -11.97 3.59
N GLY A 324 -19.62 -11.07 4.28
CA GLY A 324 -19.88 -9.63 4.21
C GLY A 324 -19.18 -8.90 3.05
N THR A 325 -18.28 -9.57 2.31
CA THR A 325 -17.43 -8.95 1.30
C THR A 325 -17.44 -9.76 0.00
N THR A 326 -17.14 -9.11 -1.12
CA THR A 326 -16.96 -9.77 -2.43
C THR A 326 -15.73 -10.68 -2.41
N VAL A 327 -15.81 -11.86 -3.03
CA VAL A 327 -14.70 -12.82 -3.11
C VAL A 327 -14.37 -13.16 -4.55
N SER A 328 -13.09 -13.01 -4.94
CA SER A 328 -12.60 -13.54 -6.22
C SER A 328 -12.48 -15.05 -6.17
N LEU A 329 -13.05 -15.73 -7.17
CA LEU A 329 -12.95 -17.18 -7.35
C LEU A 329 -11.86 -17.56 -8.35
N LYS A 330 -10.98 -16.62 -8.72
CA LYS A 330 -9.86 -16.89 -9.62
C LYS A 330 -9.01 -18.06 -9.09
N ASP A 331 -8.76 -19.05 -9.95
CA ASP A 331 -8.01 -20.27 -9.64
C ASP A 331 -8.64 -21.21 -8.59
N TRP A 332 -9.86 -20.92 -8.12
CA TRP A 332 -10.62 -21.86 -7.30
C TRP A 332 -11.04 -23.09 -8.11
N GLN A 333 -11.39 -24.14 -7.39
CA GLN A 333 -11.72 -25.43 -7.99
C GLN A 333 -12.99 -26.02 -7.38
N LEU A 334 -13.94 -26.43 -8.23
CA LEU A 334 -15.02 -27.32 -7.83
C LEU A 334 -14.68 -28.74 -8.28
N VAL A 335 -14.71 -29.68 -7.36
CA VAL A 335 -14.28 -31.06 -7.57
C VAL A 335 -15.47 -32.01 -7.42
N SER A 336 -15.69 -32.84 -8.44
CA SER A 336 -16.50 -34.07 -8.31
C SER A 336 -15.61 -35.16 -7.74
N VAL A 337 -15.91 -35.61 -6.53
CA VAL A 337 -15.03 -36.52 -5.77
C VAL A 337 -15.07 -37.93 -6.35
N ALA A 338 -16.26 -38.47 -6.62
CA ALA A 338 -16.42 -39.81 -7.16
C ALA A 338 -16.09 -39.88 -8.67
N GLY A 339 -16.30 -38.78 -9.39
CA GLY A 339 -15.94 -38.66 -10.80
C GLY A 339 -14.45 -38.38 -11.03
N ASN A 340 -13.76 -37.79 -10.04
CA ASN A 340 -12.37 -37.34 -10.10
C ASN A 340 -12.13 -36.33 -11.25
N GLN A 341 -13.04 -35.37 -11.40
CA GLN A 341 -12.90 -34.24 -12.32
C GLN A 341 -12.96 -32.91 -11.57
N THR A 342 -12.33 -31.90 -12.16
CA THR A 342 -12.22 -30.56 -11.59
C THR A 342 -12.69 -29.50 -12.58
N PHE A 343 -13.54 -28.60 -12.12
CA PHE A 343 -13.84 -27.33 -12.76
C PHE A 343 -12.92 -26.28 -12.18
N LYS A 344 -12.21 -25.55 -13.03
CA LYS A 344 -11.47 -24.37 -12.62
C LYS A 344 -12.36 -23.16 -12.86
N PHE A 345 -12.56 -22.37 -11.83
CA PHE A 345 -13.33 -21.15 -11.97
C PHE A 345 -12.58 -20.18 -12.89
N PRO A 346 -13.28 -19.53 -13.83
CA PRO A 346 -12.73 -18.40 -14.57
C PRO A 346 -12.44 -17.23 -13.61
N ASN A 347 -11.75 -16.20 -14.09
CA ASN A 347 -11.58 -14.99 -13.30
C ASN A 347 -12.93 -14.28 -13.14
N ILE A 348 -13.59 -14.53 -12.01
CA ILE A 348 -14.86 -13.93 -11.64
C ILE A 348 -14.86 -13.61 -10.15
N SER A 349 -15.66 -12.62 -9.78
CA SER A 349 -15.91 -12.23 -8.39
C SER A 349 -17.36 -12.55 -8.02
N LEU A 350 -17.56 -13.02 -6.78
CA LEU A 350 -18.86 -13.35 -6.22
C LEU A 350 -19.21 -12.33 -5.14
N LEU A 351 -20.21 -11.49 -5.38
CA LEU A 351 -20.61 -10.42 -4.46
C LEU A 351 -21.20 -11.00 -3.15
N ALA A 352 -21.16 -10.22 -2.07
CA ALA A 352 -21.80 -10.59 -0.81
C ALA A 352 -23.31 -10.85 -1.02
N GLY A 353 -23.78 -12.01 -0.56
CA GLY A 353 -25.16 -12.48 -0.74
C GLY A 353 -25.48 -13.09 -2.12
N GLU A 354 -24.51 -13.13 -3.04
CA GLU A 354 -24.72 -13.66 -4.39
C GLU A 354 -24.52 -15.19 -4.45
N THR A 355 -25.26 -15.83 -5.35
CA THR A 355 -25.10 -17.24 -5.70
C THR A 355 -24.82 -17.37 -7.19
N ILE A 356 -23.79 -18.15 -7.54
CA ILE A 356 -23.53 -18.61 -8.90
C ILE A 356 -23.73 -20.12 -9.00
N TYR A 357 -24.04 -20.59 -10.20
CA TYR A 357 -24.32 -22.00 -10.46
C TYR A 357 -23.34 -22.58 -11.49
N VAL A 358 -22.59 -23.60 -11.11
CA VAL A 358 -21.79 -24.41 -12.05
C VAL A 358 -22.68 -25.53 -12.59
N THR A 359 -22.81 -25.62 -13.91
CA THR A 359 -23.68 -26.61 -14.58
C THR A 359 -22.92 -27.51 -15.53
N SER A 360 -23.31 -28.78 -15.57
CA SER A 360 -22.80 -29.80 -16.50
C SER A 360 -23.95 -30.54 -17.20
N GLY A 361 -23.62 -31.49 -18.07
CA GLY A 361 -24.60 -32.32 -18.78
C GLY A 361 -25.25 -31.68 -20.02
N PRO A 362 -26.15 -32.42 -20.70
CA PRO A 362 -26.75 -31.99 -21.96
C PRO A 362 -27.53 -30.68 -21.89
N GLU A 363 -28.04 -30.33 -20.70
CA GLU A 363 -28.84 -29.13 -20.43
C GLU A 363 -28.02 -28.02 -19.74
N ALA A 364 -26.68 -28.11 -19.78
CA ALA A 364 -25.78 -27.15 -19.13
C ALA A 364 -25.97 -25.72 -19.67
N LYS A 365 -26.15 -24.78 -18.73
CA LYS A 365 -26.44 -23.37 -18.96
C LYS A 365 -25.17 -22.53 -18.82
N GLU A 366 -25.13 -21.41 -19.54
CA GLU A 366 -24.07 -20.42 -19.50
C GLU A 366 -24.69 -19.02 -19.59
N GLY A 367 -24.20 -18.06 -18.81
CA GLY A 367 -24.69 -16.68 -18.81
C GLY A 367 -24.90 -16.14 -17.40
N SER A 368 -25.78 -15.14 -17.23
CA SER A 368 -25.99 -14.45 -15.95
C SER A 368 -26.30 -15.44 -14.81
N GLY A 369 -25.36 -15.56 -13.87
CA GLY A 369 -25.43 -16.48 -12.71
C GLY A 369 -25.09 -17.95 -13.00
N TYR A 370 -24.75 -18.32 -14.24
CA TYR A 370 -24.47 -19.71 -14.64
C TYR A 370 -23.11 -19.86 -15.33
N LEU A 371 -22.26 -20.72 -14.78
CA LEU A 371 -21.00 -21.16 -15.37
C LEU A 371 -21.16 -22.55 -15.95
N LYS A 372 -20.76 -22.71 -17.21
CA LYS A 372 -20.81 -24.01 -17.88
C LYS A 372 -19.49 -24.75 -17.70
N TRP A 373 -19.56 -25.94 -17.10
CA TRP A 373 -18.42 -26.85 -17.01
C TRP A 373 -18.25 -27.63 -18.31
N THR A 374 -19.27 -28.39 -18.73
CA THR A 374 -19.22 -29.23 -19.93
C THR A 374 -20.62 -29.72 -20.32
N ASN A 375 -20.78 -30.23 -21.54
CA ASN A 375 -22.01 -30.91 -21.97
C ASN A 375 -22.06 -32.39 -21.50
N GLY A 376 -20.98 -32.91 -20.92
CA GLY A 376 -20.93 -34.25 -20.33
C GLY A 376 -21.47 -34.26 -18.90
N GLN A 377 -21.96 -35.42 -18.44
CA GLN A 377 -22.38 -35.59 -17.04
C GLN A 377 -21.15 -35.73 -16.14
N MET A 378 -21.07 -34.89 -15.11
CA MET A 378 -19.99 -34.91 -14.12
C MET A 378 -20.42 -35.60 -12.83
N TRP A 379 -21.70 -35.51 -12.48
CA TRP A 379 -22.20 -35.95 -11.18
C TRP A 379 -22.81 -37.36 -11.26
N ARG A 380 -22.43 -38.22 -10.31
CA ARG A 380 -23.04 -39.56 -10.23
C ARG A 380 -24.39 -39.50 -9.53
N ASN A 381 -25.45 -39.91 -10.24
CA ASN A 381 -26.84 -39.86 -9.79
C ASN A 381 -27.16 -40.75 -8.56
N ASP A 382 -26.25 -41.65 -8.19
CA ASP A 382 -26.32 -42.53 -7.02
C ASP A 382 -25.51 -42.01 -5.81
N GLY A 383 -24.87 -40.85 -5.94
CA GLY A 383 -24.11 -40.17 -4.89
C GLY A 383 -22.74 -39.73 -5.37
N ASP A 384 -22.42 -38.45 -5.18
CA ASP A 384 -21.12 -37.86 -5.52
C ASP A 384 -20.92 -36.57 -4.73
N ALA A 385 -19.93 -36.56 -3.83
CA ALA A 385 -19.63 -35.38 -3.03
C ALA A 385 -18.99 -34.29 -3.90
N ALA A 386 -19.29 -33.04 -3.57
CA ALA A 386 -18.67 -31.87 -4.17
C ALA A 386 -17.73 -31.22 -3.16
N THR A 387 -16.50 -30.93 -3.58
CA THR A 387 -15.53 -30.19 -2.77
C THR A 387 -15.15 -28.89 -3.48
N LEU A 388 -15.19 -27.78 -2.76
CA LEU A 388 -14.74 -26.47 -3.21
C LEU A 388 -13.37 -26.17 -2.60
N LEU A 389 -12.37 -25.93 -3.45
CA LEU A 389 -11.01 -25.57 -3.05
C LEU A 389 -10.73 -24.12 -3.42
N ASN A 390 -10.02 -23.39 -2.56
CA ASN A 390 -9.54 -22.04 -2.87
C ASN A 390 -8.34 -22.08 -3.84
N SER A 391 -7.85 -20.89 -4.21
CA SER A 391 -6.68 -20.73 -5.08
C SER A 391 -5.38 -21.35 -4.54
N LYS A 392 -5.27 -21.55 -3.22
CA LYS A 392 -4.15 -22.23 -2.54
C LYS A 392 -4.33 -23.75 -2.48
N GLY A 393 -5.48 -24.29 -2.93
CA GLY A 393 -5.81 -25.71 -2.91
C GLY A 393 -6.38 -26.20 -1.57
N GLU A 394 -6.76 -25.29 -0.67
CA GLU A 394 -7.33 -25.62 0.63
C GLU A 394 -8.84 -25.82 0.52
N VAL A 395 -9.39 -26.76 1.30
CA VAL A 395 -10.83 -27.05 1.32
C VAL A 395 -11.59 -25.90 1.99
N VAL A 396 -12.52 -25.31 1.25
CA VAL A 396 -13.40 -24.23 1.72
C VAL A 396 -14.78 -24.75 2.08
N SER A 397 -15.32 -25.66 1.28
CA SER A 397 -16.65 -26.23 1.51
C SER A 397 -16.76 -27.63 0.92
N GLU A 398 -17.49 -28.50 1.61
CA GLU A 398 -17.87 -29.83 1.12
C GLU A 398 -19.38 -29.99 1.17
N PHE A 399 -19.94 -30.74 0.22
CA PHE A 399 -21.36 -31.04 0.15
C PHE A 399 -21.56 -32.49 -0.32
N GLU A 400 -22.15 -33.31 0.54
CA GLU A 400 -22.38 -34.75 0.31
C GLU A 400 -23.50 -35.05 -0.70
#